data_AF-A0A7S2MNJ7-F1
#
_entry.id   AF-A0A7S2MNJ7-F1
#
_cell.length_a   1.000
_cell.length_b   1.000
_cell.length_c   1.000
_cell.angle_alpha   90.00
_cell.angle_beta   90.00
_cell.angle_gamma   90.00
#
_symmetry.space_group_name_H-M   'P 1'
#
loop_
_entity.id
_entity.type
_entity.pdbx_description
1 polymer ?
#
loop_
_entity_poly.entity_id
_entity_poly.type
_entity_poly.pdbx_seq_one_letter_code
_entity_poly.pdbx_strand_id
1 'polypeptide(L)'
;EIIFGSDFPLDQTDLQVCLDIQRVKLCMAEGITVVLVYCESLYESLYDLLNQHYSSYGGQMYVRLAFGTHSRLCPIHSHFRVVVVVEKTDAYERLAPPLLNRFEKQVLERTDVLVPEDLGLLRKLRRFCNRFVSGQSAGVGGGDDDDDDDDDDEEAGMMGAAAAADGNDEGGSSRGSSATLTAMRSNFCGFHSDMLSSLVSAFKSSATAAEEATDLTNISGGGAGGVSGGSEGGALKV
;
A
#
# COMPACT_ATOMS: atom_id res chain seq x y z
N GLU A 1 9.65 11.31 -3.23
CA GLU A 1 10.11 11.60 -1.84
C GLU A 1 9.02 11.19 -0.86
N ILE A 2 9.39 10.55 0.26
CA ILE A 2 8.43 10.22 1.32
C ILE A 2 8.71 11.13 2.52
N ILE A 3 7.67 11.77 3.03
CA ILE A 3 7.73 12.61 4.22
C ILE A 3 6.85 11.96 5.28
N PHE A 4 7.45 11.73 6.44
CA PHE A 4 6.80 11.14 7.59
C PHE A 4 6.57 12.21 8.66
N GLY A 5 5.34 12.34 9.13
CA GLY A 5 5.05 13.10 10.34
C GLY A 5 5.58 12.33 11.55
N SER A 6 6.28 13.04 12.45
CA SER A 6 6.68 12.47 13.73
C SER A 6 5.57 12.64 14.75
N ASP A 7 5.07 11.53 15.30
CA ASP A 7 4.13 11.53 16.43
C ASP A 7 4.85 11.67 17.78
N PHE A 8 6.18 11.78 17.79
CA PHE A 8 6.93 11.96 19.03
C PHE A 8 6.75 13.40 19.54
N PRO A 9 6.36 13.59 20.82
CA PRO A 9 6.01 14.91 21.36
C PRO A 9 7.20 15.89 21.40
N LEU A 10 8.43 15.38 21.33
CA LEU A 10 9.67 16.18 21.32
C LEU A 10 10.08 16.61 19.90
N ASP A 11 9.51 15.98 18.86
CA ASP A 11 9.89 16.21 17.46
C ASP A 11 8.91 17.15 16.73
N GLN A 12 7.76 17.48 17.36
CA GLN A 12 6.78 18.45 16.85
C GLN A 12 7.26 19.91 17.01
N THR A 13 8.52 20.16 16.68
CA THR A 13 9.07 21.51 16.71
C THR A 13 8.74 22.24 15.41
N ASP A 14 8.47 23.55 15.49
CA ASP A 14 8.23 24.41 14.32
C ASP A 14 9.38 24.33 13.29
N LEU A 15 10.60 24.04 13.75
CA LEU A 15 11.75 23.84 12.89
C LEU A 15 11.57 22.62 11.98
N GLN A 16 11.12 21.50 12.52
CA GLN A 16 10.91 20.28 11.74
C GLN A 16 9.84 20.48 10.66
N VAL A 17 8.71 21.10 11.04
CA VAL A 17 7.65 21.49 10.11
C VAL A 17 8.19 22.37 9.00
N CYS A 18 9.02 23.38 9.33
CA CYS A 18 9.63 24.27 8.34
C CYS A 18 10.55 23.52 7.36
N LEU A 19 11.36 22.58 7.87
CA LEU A 19 12.24 21.74 7.05
C LEU A 19 11.43 20.85 6.11
N ASP A 20 10.36 20.25 6.59
CA ASP A 20 9.49 19.39 5.76
C ASP A 20 8.77 20.20 4.68
N ILE A 21 8.27 21.41 4.98
CA ILE A 21 7.71 22.32 3.96
C ILE A 21 8.80 22.69 2.93
N GLN A 22 10.05 22.90 3.36
CA GLN A 22 11.14 23.18 2.43
C GLN A 22 11.42 21.99 1.51
N ARG A 23 11.37 20.75 2.01
CA ARG A 23 11.50 19.54 1.19
C ARG A 23 10.37 19.42 0.17
N VAL A 24 9.12 19.67 0.60
CA VAL A 24 7.97 19.73 -0.32
C VAL A 24 8.18 20.79 -1.39
N LYS A 25 8.63 21.99 -1.02
CA LYS A 25 8.91 23.08 -1.96
C LYS A 25 9.95 22.68 -3.01
N LEU A 26 11.02 21.99 -2.62
CA LEU A 26 12.04 21.51 -3.56
C LEU A 26 11.45 20.47 -4.52
N CYS A 27 10.69 19.50 -3.98
CA CYS A 27 10.02 18.49 -4.81
C CYS A 27 9.01 19.12 -5.79
N MET A 28 8.29 20.17 -5.37
CA MET A 28 7.40 20.93 -6.24
C MET A 28 8.11 21.62 -7.39
N ALA A 29 9.31 22.16 -7.15
CA ALA A 29 10.11 22.82 -8.18
C ALA A 29 10.69 21.80 -9.18
N GLU A 30 11.10 20.63 -8.70
CA GLU A 30 11.69 19.56 -9.52
C GLU A 30 10.64 18.63 -10.18
N GLY A 31 9.38 18.70 -9.74
CA GLY A 31 8.32 17.82 -10.22
C GLY A 31 8.33 16.41 -9.63
N ILE A 32 9.00 16.22 -8.50
CA ILE A 32 9.07 14.92 -7.81
C ILE A 32 7.77 14.67 -7.05
N THR A 33 7.21 13.48 -7.20
CA THR A 33 6.02 13.08 -6.44
C THR A 33 6.35 12.95 -4.96
N VAL A 34 5.51 13.55 -4.11
CA VAL A 34 5.65 13.50 -2.65
C VAL A 34 4.58 12.60 -2.06
N VAL A 35 5.00 11.69 -1.18
CA VAL A 35 4.11 10.86 -0.37
C VAL A 35 4.12 11.39 1.06
N LEU A 36 2.97 11.85 1.54
CA LEU A 36 2.77 12.37 2.89
C LEU A 36 2.15 11.26 3.75
N VAL A 37 2.82 10.92 4.85
CA VAL A 37 2.39 9.87 5.77
C VAL A 37 2.30 10.46 7.17
N TYR A 38 1.10 10.48 7.77
CA TYR A 38 0.85 11.07 9.10
C TYR A 38 1.28 12.55 9.26
N CYS A 39 1.27 13.34 8.19
CA CYS A 39 1.76 14.74 8.19
C CYS A 39 0.68 15.80 8.47
N GLU A 40 -0.07 15.70 9.56
CA GLU A 40 -1.19 16.63 9.83
C GLU A 40 -0.76 18.08 10.01
N SER A 41 0.38 18.30 10.66
CA SER A 41 0.97 19.63 10.87
C SER A 41 1.32 20.34 9.56
N LEU A 42 1.52 19.60 8.46
CA LEU A 42 1.82 20.18 7.14
C LEU A 42 0.55 20.57 6.37
N TYR A 43 -0.62 20.03 6.69
CA TYR A 43 -1.83 20.26 5.89
C TYR A 43 -2.30 21.71 5.93
N GLU A 44 -2.16 22.40 7.05
CA GLU A 44 -2.44 23.84 7.13
C GLU A 44 -1.50 24.64 6.23
N SER A 45 -0.21 24.31 6.27
CA SER A 45 0.82 24.95 5.45
C SER A 45 0.66 24.72 3.95
N LEU A 46 0.18 23.53 3.58
CA LEU A 46 -0.01 23.10 2.19
C LEU A 46 -1.44 23.34 1.69
N TYR A 47 -2.27 24.09 2.42
CA TYR A 47 -3.70 24.22 2.11
C TYR A 47 -3.97 24.67 0.67
N ASP A 48 -3.33 25.75 0.21
CA ASP A 48 -3.49 26.22 -1.17
C ASP A 48 -2.98 25.21 -2.21
N LEU A 49 -1.94 24.43 -1.88
CA LEU A 49 -1.39 23.35 -2.72
C LEU A 49 -2.38 22.20 -2.89
N LEU A 50 -2.91 21.70 -1.78
CA LEU A 50 -3.86 20.57 -1.78
C LEU A 50 -5.20 20.95 -2.42
N ASN A 51 -5.52 22.24 -2.43
CA ASN A 51 -6.73 22.77 -3.04
C ASN A 51 -6.58 23.12 -4.52
N GLN A 52 -5.40 22.88 -5.09
CA GLN A 52 -5.07 23.24 -6.46
C GLN A 52 -5.28 24.74 -6.76
N HIS A 53 -5.10 25.60 -5.75
CA HIS A 53 -5.25 27.04 -5.90
C HIS A 53 -4.00 27.65 -6.53
N TYR A 54 -3.81 27.38 -7.82
CA TYR A 54 -2.63 27.79 -8.59
C TYR A 54 -2.83 29.15 -9.27
N SER A 55 -1.76 29.94 -9.32
CA SER A 55 -1.67 31.19 -10.07
C SER A 55 -0.67 31.01 -11.21
N SER A 56 -1.07 31.32 -12.45
CA SER A 56 -0.18 31.25 -13.61
C SER A 56 0.39 32.62 -13.93
N TYR A 57 1.72 32.70 -14.04
CA TYR A 57 2.42 33.89 -14.52
C TYR A 57 3.47 33.48 -15.54
N GLY A 58 3.40 34.03 -16.76
CA GLY A 58 4.41 33.80 -17.80
C GLY A 58 4.57 32.32 -18.22
N GLY A 59 3.49 31.54 -18.16
CA GLY A 59 3.51 30.11 -18.50
C GLY A 59 3.99 29.18 -17.38
N GLN A 60 4.42 29.73 -16.24
CA GLN A 60 4.80 28.98 -15.05
C GLN A 60 3.67 29.01 -14.02
N MET A 61 3.38 27.87 -13.41
CA MET A 61 2.41 27.75 -12.32
C MET A 61 3.09 28.05 -10.98
N TYR A 62 2.39 28.76 -10.11
CA TYR A 62 2.80 29.08 -8.75
C TYR A 62 1.69 28.74 -7.76
N VAL A 63 2.08 28.43 -6.54
CA VAL A 63 1.15 28.23 -5.42
C VAL A 63 1.69 28.88 -4.17
N ARG A 64 0.79 29.29 -3.28
CA ARG A 64 1.16 29.86 -1.99
C ARG A 64 1.39 28.71 -1.00
N LEU A 65 2.52 28.73 -0.30
CA LEU A 65 2.79 27.85 0.83
C LEU A 65 2.91 28.69 2.09
N ALA A 66 2.30 28.28 3.19
CA ALA A 66 2.44 28.94 4.47
C ALA A 66 3.59 28.30 5.29
N PHE A 67 4.43 29.17 5.85
CA PHE A 67 5.58 28.87 6.71
C PHE A 67 5.33 29.57 8.04
N GLY A 68 4.64 28.90 8.96
CA GLY A 68 4.12 29.53 10.17
C GLY A 68 3.22 30.72 9.84
N THR A 69 3.63 31.92 10.24
CA THR A 69 2.85 33.17 10.02
C THR A 69 3.06 33.83 8.66
N HIS A 70 4.04 33.38 7.88
CA HIS A 70 4.37 33.96 6.59
C HIS A 70 3.96 33.04 5.45
N SER A 71 3.48 33.60 4.33
CA SER A 71 3.22 32.82 3.13
C SER A 71 4.12 33.25 1.98
N ARG A 72 4.59 32.29 1.18
CA ARG A 72 5.45 32.53 0.02
C ARG A 72 4.89 31.85 -1.22
N LEU A 73 4.97 32.55 -2.35
CA LEU A 73 4.68 31.96 -3.66
C LEU A 73 5.85 31.08 -4.08
N CYS A 74 5.56 29.83 -4.39
CA CYS A 74 6.53 28.84 -4.84
C CYS A 74 6.12 28.32 -6.23
N PRO A 75 7.08 28.17 -7.16
CA PRO A 75 6.79 27.57 -8.46
C PRO A 75 6.41 26.10 -8.28
N ILE A 76 5.49 25.62 -9.10
CA ILE A 76 5.09 24.21 -9.16
C ILE A 76 5.28 23.68 -10.57
N HIS A 77 5.91 22.52 -10.66
CA HIS A 77 6.12 21.79 -11.90
C HIS A 77 4.85 21.05 -12.32
N SER A 78 4.59 20.92 -13.62
CA SER A 78 3.37 20.29 -14.16
C SER A 78 3.24 18.80 -13.84
N HIS A 79 4.36 18.10 -13.69
CA HIS A 79 4.40 16.67 -13.34
C HIS A 79 4.39 16.38 -11.85
N PHE A 80 4.36 17.42 -11.00
CA PHE A 80 4.31 17.24 -9.56
C PHE A 80 2.98 16.58 -9.14
N ARG A 81 3.06 15.59 -8.26
CA ARG A 81 1.91 14.90 -7.67
C ARG A 81 2.10 14.77 -6.16
N VAL A 82 0.99 14.74 -5.42
CA VAL A 82 0.98 14.48 -3.98
C VAL A 82 0.09 13.29 -3.71
N VAL A 83 0.61 12.34 -2.94
CA VAL A 83 -0.13 11.19 -2.43
C VAL A 83 -0.19 11.33 -0.92
N VAL A 84 -1.39 11.22 -0.34
CA VAL A 84 -1.59 11.25 1.10
C VAL A 84 -2.00 9.86 1.55
N VAL A 85 -1.24 9.29 2.48
CA VAL A 85 -1.52 7.97 3.07
C VAL A 85 -1.96 8.18 4.51
N VAL A 86 -3.17 7.72 4.81
CA VAL A 86 -3.81 7.82 6.13
C VAL A 86 -4.56 6.53 6.44
N GLU A 87 -4.72 6.23 7.72
CA GLU A 87 -5.59 5.13 8.14
C GLU A 87 -7.06 5.44 7.79
N LYS A 88 -7.84 4.40 7.51
CA LYS A 88 -9.27 4.52 7.17
C LYS A 88 -10.06 5.25 8.26
N THR A 89 -9.79 4.97 9.53
CA THR A 89 -10.43 5.61 10.69
C THR A 89 -10.05 7.09 10.79
N ASP A 90 -8.75 7.39 10.79
CA ASP A 90 -8.21 8.75 10.84
C ASP A 90 -8.69 9.61 9.67
N ALA A 91 -8.87 9.02 8.50
CA ALA A 91 -9.43 9.70 7.33
C ALA A 91 -10.81 10.28 7.58
N TYR A 92 -11.66 9.65 8.40
CA TYR A 92 -13.01 10.15 8.69
C TYR A 92 -13.06 11.01 9.95
N GLU A 93 -12.21 10.74 10.94
CA GLU A 93 -12.26 11.39 12.25
C GLU A 93 -11.38 12.64 12.34
N ARG A 94 -10.19 12.62 11.73
CA ARG A 94 -9.17 13.67 11.89
C ARG A 94 -9.10 14.62 10.71
N LEU A 95 -9.30 14.12 9.48
CA LEU A 95 -9.23 14.94 8.29
C LEU A 95 -10.51 15.75 8.08
N ALA A 96 -10.36 17.05 7.81
CA ALA A 96 -11.49 17.92 7.51
C ALA A 96 -12.21 17.46 6.23
N PRO A 97 -13.56 17.32 6.23
CA PRO A 97 -14.32 16.88 5.06
C PRO A 97 -14.04 17.66 3.75
N PRO A 98 -13.80 18.99 3.78
CA PRO A 98 -13.46 19.74 2.56
C PRO A 98 -12.11 19.33 1.95
N LEU A 99 -11.16 18.90 2.77
CA LEU A 99 -9.85 18.44 2.32
C LEU A 99 -9.99 17.07 1.65
N LEU A 100 -10.71 16.14 2.29
CA LEU A 100 -11.01 14.82 1.73
C LEU A 100 -11.71 14.87 0.37
N ASN A 101 -12.59 15.85 0.16
CA ASN A 101 -13.33 16.01 -1.09
C ASN A 101 -12.48 16.51 -2.26
N ARG A 102 -11.23 16.93 -2.03
CA ARG A 102 -10.30 17.39 -3.07
C ARG A 102 -9.35 16.31 -3.56
N PHE A 103 -9.29 15.18 -2.86
CA PHE A 103 -8.48 14.04 -3.24
C PHE A 103 -9.31 12.98 -3.98
N GLU A 104 -8.66 12.30 -4.91
CA GLU A 104 -9.11 10.99 -5.36
C GLU A 104 -8.90 9.98 -4.22
N LYS A 105 -9.96 9.27 -3.82
CA LYS A 105 -9.93 8.34 -2.70
C LYS A 105 -9.72 6.93 -3.21
N GLN A 106 -8.61 6.33 -2.80
CA GLN A 106 -8.33 4.92 -3.06
C GLN A 106 -8.21 4.22 -1.71
N VAL A 107 -8.99 3.16 -1.52
CA VAL A 107 -8.90 2.29 -0.36
C VAL A 107 -8.06 1.09 -0.79
N LEU A 108 -6.99 0.83 -0.05
CA LEU A 108 -6.13 -0.32 -0.29
C LEU A 108 -6.13 -1.19 0.96
N GLU A 109 -6.76 -2.36 0.87
CA GLU A 109 -6.74 -3.40 1.89
C GLU A 109 -5.73 -4.49 1.49
N ARG A 110 -5.18 -5.23 2.47
CA ARG A 110 -4.20 -6.29 2.19
C ARG A 110 -4.77 -7.39 1.27
N THR A 111 -6.08 -7.59 1.33
CA THR A 111 -6.82 -8.50 0.46
C THR A 111 -6.81 -8.06 -1.00
N ASP A 112 -6.71 -6.76 -1.28
CA ASP A 112 -6.72 -6.22 -2.65
C ASP A 112 -5.38 -6.46 -3.36
N VAL A 113 -4.31 -6.72 -2.59
CA VAL A 113 -2.97 -7.01 -3.12
C VAL A 113 -2.82 -8.49 -3.48
N LEU A 114 -3.64 -9.37 -2.90
CA LEU A 114 -3.58 -10.82 -3.12
C LEU A 114 -4.47 -11.21 -4.30
N VAL A 115 -3.87 -11.79 -5.33
CA VAL A 115 -4.58 -12.38 -6.47
C VAL A 115 -5.17 -13.74 -6.04
N PRO A 116 -6.26 -14.24 -6.63
CA PRO A 116 -6.84 -15.54 -6.27
C PRO A 116 -5.83 -16.71 -6.24
N GLU A 117 -4.82 -16.67 -7.11
CA GLU A 117 -3.73 -17.65 -7.16
C GLU A 117 -2.88 -17.66 -5.88
N ASP A 118 -2.72 -16.49 -5.24
CA ASP A 118 -1.92 -16.30 -4.03
C ASP A 118 -2.61 -16.87 -2.79
N LEU A 119 -3.94 -16.93 -2.82
CA LEU A 119 -4.73 -17.52 -1.74
C LEU A 119 -4.41 -19.01 -1.59
N GLY A 120 -4.11 -19.71 -2.69
CA GLY A 120 -3.67 -21.10 -2.66
C GLY A 120 -2.35 -21.26 -1.90
N LEU A 121 -1.36 -20.41 -2.18
CA LEU A 121 -0.08 -20.41 -1.48
C LEU A 121 -0.26 -20.02 0.00
N LEU A 122 -1.09 -19.02 0.29
CA LEU A 122 -1.39 -18.58 1.64
C LEU A 122 -2.02 -19.70 2.48
N ARG A 123 -2.96 -20.48 1.90
CA ARG A 123 -3.56 -21.65 2.56
C ARG A 123 -2.52 -22.72 2.87
N LYS A 124 -1.66 -23.06 1.89
CA LYS A 124 -0.56 -24.03 2.09
C LYS A 124 0.39 -23.60 3.20
N LEU A 125 0.80 -22.33 3.19
CA LEU A 125 1.66 -21.75 4.21
C LEU A 125 1.00 -21.76 5.60
N ARG A 126 -0.28 -21.40 5.68
CA ARG A 126 -1.03 -21.45 6.95
C ARG A 126 -1.14 -22.88 7.49
N ARG A 127 -1.39 -23.87 6.61
CA ARG A 127 -1.42 -25.30 6.97
C ARG A 127 -0.06 -25.77 7.48
N PHE A 128 1.04 -25.37 6.82
CA PHE A 128 2.40 -25.66 7.27
C PHE A 128 2.69 -25.06 8.65
N CYS A 129 2.41 -23.77 8.88
CA CYS A 129 2.64 -23.13 10.18
C CYS A 129 1.80 -23.76 11.29
N ASN A 130 0.54 -24.11 11.02
CA ASN A 130 -0.31 -24.82 11.98
C ASN A 130 0.28 -26.18 12.35
N ARG A 131 0.71 -26.98 11.37
CA ARG A 131 1.39 -28.26 11.61
C ARG A 131 2.68 -28.09 12.42
N PHE A 132 3.49 -27.09 12.11
CA PHE A 132 4.75 -26.82 12.81
C PHE A 132 4.53 -26.52 14.30
N VAL A 133 3.49 -25.74 14.60
CA VAL A 133 3.14 -25.34 15.96
C VAL A 133 2.49 -26.49 16.73
N SER A 134 1.63 -27.26 16.09
CA SER A 134 1.02 -28.46 16.68
C SER A 134 2.04 -29.59 16.89
N GLY A 135 2.98 -29.76 15.97
CA GLY A 135 4.01 -30.81 16.01
C GLY A 135 5.08 -30.61 17.09
N GLN A 136 5.25 -29.39 17.61
CA GLN A 136 6.13 -29.15 18.77
C GLN A 136 5.51 -29.58 20.11
N SER A 137 4.19 -29.75 20.17
CA SER A 137 3.51 -30.30 21.36
C SER A 137 3.60 -31.83 21.45
N ALA A 138 4.06 -32.50 20.39
CA ALA A 138 4.22 -33.94 20.33
C ALA A 138 5.70 -34.32 20.37
N GLY A 139 6.23 -34.48 21.58
CA GLY A 139 7.42 -35.30 21.77
C GLY A 139 7.09 -36.74 21.38
N VAL A 140 7.79 -37.25 20.35
CA VAL A 140 7.95 -38.67 20.00
C VAL A 140 6.65 -39.44 19.68
N GLY A 141 6.38 -39.61 18.38
CA GLY A 141 5.43 -40.61 17.88
C GLY A 141 5.27 -40.47 16.38
N GLY A 142 5.93 -41.36 15.61
CA GLY A 142 5.78 -41.43 14.16
C GLY A 142 4.37 -41.82 13.74
N GLY A 143 3.93 -41.26 12.62
CA GLY A 143 2.69 -41.58 11.94
C GLY A 143 2.67 -40.79 10.63
N ASP A 144 2.91 -41.50 9.54
CA ASP A 144 2.66 -41.03 8.18
C ASP A 144 1.14 -40.92 8.00
N ASP A 145 0.62 -39.69 7.90
CA ASP A 145 -0.74 -39.42 7.44
C ASP A 145 -0.62 -38.50 6.21
N ASP A 146 -0.42 -39.15 5.07
CA ASP A 146 -0.76 -38.63 3.74
C ASP A 146 -2.31 -38.63 3.64
N ASP A 147 -2.95 -37.56 4.11
CA ASP A 147 -4.35 -37.29 3.76
C ASP A 147 -4.37 -36.34 2.55
N ASP A 148 -4.47 -36.98 1.38
CA ASP A 148 -5.09 -36.45 0.17
C ASP A 148 -6.55 -36.08 0.48
N ASP A 149 -6.81 -34.80 0.71
CA ASP A 149 -8.17 -34.24 0.59
C ASP A 149 -8.19 -33.33 -0.64
N ASP A 150 -8.49 -33.98 -1.77
CA ASP A 150 -9.21 -33.42 -2.91
C ASP A 150 -10.63 -33.06 -2.44
N ASP A 151 -10.87 -31.79 -2.11
CA ASP A 151 -12.21 -31.21 -2.10
C ASP A 151 -12.28 -30.15 -3.19
N ASP A 152 -12.66 -30.65 -4.37
CA ASP A 152 -13.34 -29.90 -5.42
C ASP A 152 -14.70 -29.43 -4.87
N ASP A 153 -14.82 -28.14 -4.55
CA ASP A 153 -16.13 -27.49 -4.50
C ASP A 153 -16.23 -26.47 -5.64
N GLU A 154 -16.84 -26.93 -6.74
CA GLU A 154 -17.53 -26.08 -7.69
C GLU A 154 -18.62 -25.27 -6.97
N GLU A 155 -18.59 -23.94 -7.07
CA GLU A 155 -19.81 -23.16 -6.91
C GLU A 155 -19.99 -22.20 -8.08
N ALA A 156 -20.66 -22.72 -9.12
CA ALA A 156 -21.24 -21.92 -10.19
C ALA A 156 -22.73 -21.64 -9.87
N GLY A 157 -22.99 -20.44 -9.35
CA GLY A 157 -24.13 -19.59 -9.72
C GLY A 157 -25.55 -19.92 -9.24
N MET A 158 -26.13 -19.02 -8.42
CA MET A 158 -27.52 -18.61 -8.60
C MET A 158 -27.78 -17.16 -8.13
N MET A 159 -28.52 -16.41 -8.95
CA MET A 159 -29.01 -15.04 -8.72
C MET A 159 -30.04 -14.94 -7.58
N GLY A 160 -30.16 -13.75 -6.97
CA GLY A 160 -31.47 -13.14 -6.71
C GLY A 160 -31.81 -12.71 -5.27
N ALA A 161 -31.70 -11.40 -5.04
CA ALA A 161 -32.63 -10.52 -4.32
C ALA A 161 -33.21 -10.84 -2.91
N ALA A 162 -33.12 -9.79 -2.07
CA ALA A 162 -34.09 -9.28 -1.09
C ALA A 162 -33.90 -9.59 0.41
N ALA A 163 -33.59 -8.50 1.12
CA ALA A 163 -34.26 -7.96 2.31
C ALA A 163 -34.30 -8.75 3.64
N ALA A 164 -33.66 -8.13 4.64
CA ALA A 164 -34.07 -7.96 6.04
C ALA A 164 -34.33 -9.21 6.93
N ALA A 165 -33.45 -9.42 7.91
CA ALA A 165 -33.86 -9.69 9.30
C ALA A 165 -32.68 -9.46 10.27
N ASP A 166 -32.97 -8.63 11.27
CA ASP A 166 -32.32 -8.52 12.58
C ASP A 166 -32.52 -9.81 13.38
N GLY A 167 -31.54 -10.25 14.17
CA GLY A 167 -31.69 -11.44 15.04
C GLY A 167 -30.43 -12.26 15.32
N ASN A 168 -29.70 -11.82 16.34
CA ASN A 168 -28.92 -12.54 17.35
C ASN A 168 -28.78 -14.09 17.33
N ASP A 169 -27.59 -14.53 17.79
CA ASP A 169 -27.19 -15.83 18.37
C ASP A 169 -26.46 -16.83 17.46
N GLU A 170 -25.17 -17.07 17.77
CA GLU A 170 -24.65 -18.41 18.07
C GLU A 170 -23.18 -18.32 18.53
N GLY A 171 -22.95 -18.55 19.83
CA GLY A 171 -21.64 -18.77 20.41
C GLY A 171 -21.14 -20.18 20.12
N GLY A 172 -19.95 -20.31 19.51
CA GLY A 172 -19.32 -21.63 19.37
C GLY A 172 -18.11 -21.73 18.46
N SER A 173 -17.00 -21.00 18.73
CA SER A 173 -15.66 -21.42 18.23
C SER A 173 -14.46 -20.55 18.66
N SER A 174 -14.56 -19.70 19.69
CA SER A 174 -13.47 -18.74 20.00
C SER A 174 -12.26 -19.33 20.72
N ARG A 175 -12.36 -20.53 21.32
CA ARG A 175 -11.27 -21.12 22.14
C ARG A 175 -10.14 -21.75 21.32
N GLY A 176 -10.45 -22.39 20.18
CA GLY A 176 -9.43 -23.04 19.32
C GLY A 176 -8.57 -22.04 18.54
N SER A 177 -9.15 -20.92 18.12
CA SER A 177 -8.42 -19.87 17.39
C SER A 177 -7.44 -19.09 18.27
N SER A 178 -7.73 -18.92 19.57
CA SER A 178 -6.87 -18.16 20.48
C SER A 178 -5.64 -18.95 20.92
N ALA A 179 -5.80 -20.27 21.17
CA ALA A 179 -4.70 -21.15 21.55
C ALA A 179 -3.68 -21.32 20.41
N THR A 180 -4.15 -21.52 19.19
CA THR A 180 -3.31 -21.61 17.98
C THR A 180 -2.57 -20.29 17.69
N LEU A 181 -3.24 -19.14 17.86
CA LEU A 181 -2.61 -17.82 17.69
C LEU A 181 -1.52 -17.56 18.75
N THR A 182 -1.76 -17.98 20.00
CA THR A 182 -0.79 -17.86 21.09
C THR A 182 0.44 -18.72 20.81
N ALA A 183 0.22 -19.95 20.36
CA ALA A 183 1.30 -20.88 20.02
C ALA A 183 2.06 -20.46 18.75
N MET A 184 1.41 -19.81 17.78
CA MET A 184 2.09 -19.16 16.65
C MET A 184 3.01 -18.02 17.14
N ARG A 185 2.52 -17.16 18.03
CA ARG A 185 3.28 -16.03 18.59
C ARG A 185 4.49 -16.46 19.43
N SER A 186 4.43 -17.62 20.07
CA SER A 186 5.58 -18.15 20.82
C SER A 186 6.65 -18.77 19.92
N ASN A 187 6.27 -19.26 18.74
CA ASN A 187 7.17 -19.95 17.81
C ASN A 187 7.73 -19.05 16.71
N PHE A 188 6.99 -18.02 16.32
CA PHE A 188 7.38 -17.08 15.28
C PHE A 188 7.49 -15.68 15.88
N CYS A 189 8.71 -15.15 15.91
CA CYS A 189 8.95 -13.79 16.38
C CYS A 189 8.23 -12.78 15.48
N GLY A 190 7.52 -11.82 16.10
CA GLY A 190 6.77 -10.81 15.35
C GLY A 190 5.50 -11.32 14.66
N PHE A 191 5.02 -12.53 14.96
CA PHE A 191 3.81 -13.07 14.34
C PHE A 191 2.56 -12.23 14.66
N HIS A 192 1.93 -11.73 13.61
CA HIS A 192 0.60 -11.12 13.63
C HIS A 192 -0.30 -11.80 12.59
N SER A 193 -1.62 -11.56 12.66
CA SER A 193 -2.63 -12.23 11.84
C SER A 193 -2.35 -12.17 10.33
N ASP A 194 -1.71 -11.09 9.89
CA ASP A 194 -1.51 -10.78 8.47
C ASP A 194 -0.05 -11.03 8.03
N MET A 195 0.78 -11.61 8.90
CA MET A 195 2.19 -11.88 8.59
C MET A 195 2.33 -12.81 7.39
N LEU A 196 1.50 -13.85 7.31
CA LEU A 196 1.54 -14.84 6.24
C LEU A 196 1.13 -14.22 4.89
N SER A 197 0.13 -13.33 4.88
CA SER A 197 -0.25 -12.57 3.68
C SER A 197 0.87 -11.62 3.23
N SER A 198 1.52 -10.93 4.17
CA SER A 198 2.66 -10.07 3.87
C SER A 198 3.83 -10.87 3.30
N LEU A 199 4.07 -12.08 3.81
CA LEU A 199 5.13 -12.96 3.32
C LEU A 199 4.85 -13.38 1.86
N VAL A 200 3.63 -13.84 1.57
CA VAL A 200 3.23 -14.23 0.22
C VAL A 200 3.39 -13.06 -0.76
N SER A 201 2.92 -11.86 -0.37
CA SER A 201 3.08 -10.66 -1.19
C SER A 201 4.55 -10.28 -1.41
N ALA A 202 5.40 -10.37 -0.39
CA ALA A 202 6.82 -10.09 -0.50
C ALA A 202 7.57 -11.10 -1.39
N PHE A 203 7.16 -12.37 -1.40
CA PHE A 203 7.74 -13.37 -2.31
C PHE A 203 7.41 -13.07 -3.77
N LYS A 204 6.19 -12.58 -4.07
CA LYS A 204 5.84 -12.17 -5.43
C LYS A 204 6.62 -10.97 -5.91
N SER A 205 6.73 -9.92 -5.09
CA SER A 205 7.49 -8.73 -5.48
C SER A 205 8.96 -9.04 -5.74
N SER A 206 9.54 -9.99 -5.00
CA SER A 206 10.88 -10.52 -5.25
C SER A 206 10.97 -11.30 -6.57
N ALA A 207 9.98 -12.15 -6.88
CA ALA A 207 9.94 -12.92 -8.12
C ALA A 207 9.78 -12.03 -9.36
N THR A 208 8.91 -11.03 -9.31
CA THR A 208 8.70 -10.08 -10.41
C THR A 208 9.91 -9.18 -10.64
N ALA A 209 10.59 -8.76 -9.57
CA ALA A 209 11.83 -7.96 -9.67
C ALA A 209 12.98 -8.77 -10.29
N ALA A 210 13.02 -10.09 -10.06
CA ALA A 210 14.00 -10.97 -10.69
C ALA A 210 13.73 -11.15 -12.20
N GLU A 211 12.45 -11.25 -12.61
CA GLU A 211 12.08 -11.33 -14.04
C GLU A 211 12.40 -10.04 -14.80
N GLU A 212 12.06 -8.86 -14.27
CA GLU A 212 12.40 -7.57 -14.91
C GLU A 212 13.91 -7.36 -15.06
N ALA A 213 14.72 -7.81 -14.08
CA ALA A 213 16.17 -7.73 -14.16
C ALA A 213 16.75 -8.65 -15.27
N THR A 214 16.15 -9.81 -15.52
CA THR A 214 16.57 -10.73 -16.59
C THR A 214 16.18 -10.24 -17.98
N ASP A 215 15.03 -9.58 -18.13
CA ASP A 215 14.60 -9.02 -19.42
C ASP A 215 15.51 -7.89 -19.88
N LEU A 216 15.99 -7.04 -18.97
CA LEU A 216 16.96 -5.97 -19.30
C LEU A 216 18.32 -6.53 -19.76
N THR A 217 18.72 -7.73 -19.33
CA THR A 217 19.95 -8.37 -19.83
C THR A 217 19.79 -8.98 -21.22
N ASN A 218 18.58 -9.41 -21.60
CA ASN A 218 18.32 -10.03 -22.90
C ASN A 218 18.22 -9.03 -24.06
N ILE A 219 18.02 -7.73 -23.80
CA ILE A 219 18.00 -6.69 -24.84
C ILE A 219 19.41 -6.23 -25.26
N SER A 220 20.46 -6.61 -24.52
CA SER A 220 21.85 -6.20 -24.79
C SER A 220 22.69 -7.24 -25.55
N GLY A 221 22.13 -8.43 -25.84
CA GLY A 221 22.85 -9.57 -26.41
C GLY A 221 22.60 -9.89 -27.90
N GLY A 222 21.95 -9.01 -28.67
CA GLY A 222 21.65 -9.23 -30.09
C GLY A 222 22.47 -8.34 -31.02
N GLY A 223 23.55 -8.87 -31.58
CA GLY A 223 24.49 -8.17 -32.45
C GLY A 223 23.93 -7.74 -33.83
N ALA A 224 24.38 -6.55 -34.24
CA ALA A 224 24.70 -6.07 -35.58
C ALA A 224 23.99 -6.69 -36.82
N GLY A 225 23.20 -5.87 -37.51
CA GLY A 225 22.86 -6.09 -38.93
C GLY A 225 21.91 -5.06 -39.54
N GLY A 226 22.45 -4.18 -40.41
CA GLY A 226 21.74 -3.76 -41.64
C GLY A 226 20.80 -2.53 -41.60
N VAL A 227 21.14 -1.55 -42.43
CA VAL A 227 20.43 -0.29 -42.76
C VAL A 227 19.09 -0.47 -43.50
N SER A 228 18.10 0.38 -43.18
CA SER A 228 17.13 1.13 -44.04
C SER A 228 15.80 1.29 -43.28
N GLY A 229 15.23 2.47 -43.04
CA GLY A 229 14.78 3.47 -44.01
C GLY A 229 13.26 3.36 -44.14
N GLY A 230 12.48 4.11 -43.34
CA GLY A 230 11.02 4.11 -43.43
C GLY A 230 10.33 4.85 -42.29
N SER A 231 9.86 6.05 -42.58
CA SER A 231 8.97 6.87 -41.77
C SER A 231 7.58 6.22 -41.64
N GLU A 232 7.02 6.18 -40.44
CA GLU A 232 5.57 6.41 -40.23
C GLU A 232 5.26 6.61 -38.74
N GLY A 233 4.44 7.64 -38.47
CA GLY A 233 4.06 8.06 -37.14
C GLY A 233 2.91 7.24 -36.55
N GLY A 234 2.97 7.03 -35.25
CA GLY A 234 1.87 6.49 -34.45
C GLY A 234 1.88 7.17 -33.09
N ALA A 235 0.91 8.05 -32.87
CA ALA A 235 0.69 8.73 -31.60
C ALA A 235 0.26 7.72 -30.52
N LEU A 236 1.01 7.64 -29.41
CA LEU A 236 0.52 7.08 -28.16
C LEU A 236 -0.10 8.20 -27.34
N LYS A 237 -1.40 8.09 -27.08
CA LYS A 237 -2.20 8.98 -26.26
C LYS A 237 -2.22 8.38 -24.84
N VAL A 238 -1.69 9.14 -23.87
CA VAL A 238 -1.88 8.93 -22.43
C VAL A 238 -3.11 9.72 -22.00
#